data_AF-A0A7Z9Q7X2-F1
#
_entry.id   AF-A0A7Z9Q7X2-F1
#
_cell.length_a   1.000
_cell.length_b   1.000
_cell.length_c   1.000
_cell.angle_alpha   90.00
_cell.angle_beta   90.00
_cell.angle_gamma   90.00
#
_symmetry.space_group_name_H-M   'P 1'
#
loop_
_entity.id
_entity.type
_entity.pdbx_description
1 polymer ?
#
loop_
_entity_poly.entity_id
_entity_poly.type
_entity_poly.pdbx_seq_one_letter_code
_entity_poly.pdbx_strand_id
1 'polypeptide(L)'
;MLNKQRIWIALLGFAAVIFVDCTSQEYTSAKLYIQQQEWEKAEEFLIKAVDAEPENPEIPYQLGYHIYGVQKKDWEKMNQSFDRALTIDPNKKILGQEKTV
;
A
#
# COMPACT_ATOMS: atom_id res chain seq x y z
N MET A 1 29.31 32.35 11.08
CA MET A 1 29.44 31.41 12.21
C MET A 1 28.19 30.54 12.24
N LEU A 2 28.31 29.26 11.86
CA LEU A 2 27.16 28.37 11.71
C LEU A 2 26.61 28.04 13.12
N ASN A 3 25.38 28.46 13.42
CA ASN A 3 24.77 28.25 14.75
C ASN A 3 24.60 26.75 15.00
N LYS A 4 25.17 26.23 16.09
CA LYS A 4 25.10 24.82 16.48
C LYS A 4 23.66 24.31 16.44
N GLN A 5 22.69 25.13 16.89
CA GLN A 5 21.27 24.80 16.86
C GLN A 5 20.69 24.61 15.44
N ARG A 6 21.18 25.34 14.44
CA ARG A 6 20.77 25.18 13.03
C ARG A 6 21.33 23.89 12.42
N ILE A 7 22.53 23.47 12.87
CA ILE A 7 23.12 22.18 12.50
C ILE A 7 22.31 21.03 13.09
N TRP A 8 21.91 21.14 14.36
CA TRP A 8 21.04 20.14 15.01
C TRP A 8 19.66 20.03 14.35
N ILE A 9 19.04 21.16 13.98
CA ILE A 9 17.77 21.17 13.24
C ILE A 9 17.93 20.55 11.85
N ALA A 10 19.03 20.84 11.15
CA ALA A 10 19.30 20.23 9.84
C ALA A 10 19.59 18.72 9.93
N LEU A 11 20.31 18.27 10.96
CA LEU A 11 20.58 16.84 11.20
C LEU A 11 19.31 16.08 11.62
N LEU A 12 18.46 16.67 12.47
CA LEU A 12 17.16 16.12 12.84
C LEU A 12 16.19 16.09 11.65
N GLY A 13 16.20 17.13 10.81
CA GLY A 13 15.40 17.20 9.59
C GLY A 13 15.86 16.18 8.54
N PHE A 14 17.17 15.98 8.38
CA PHE A 14 17.72 15.00 7.44
C PHE A 14 17.44 13.55 7.88
N ALA A 15 17.48 13.25 9.18
CA ALA A 15 17.10 11.94 9.71
C ALA A 15 15.62 11.61 9.48
N ALA A 16 14.72 12.60 9.48
CA ALA A 16 13.30 12.41 9.19
C ALA A 16 13.02 12.07 7.71
N VAL A 17 13.92 12.45 6.79
CA VAL A 17 13.80 12.17 5.34
C VAL A 17 14.24 10.74 4.99
N ILE A 18 14.89 10.01 5.90
CA ILE A 18 15.41 8.65 5.62
C ILE A 18 14.31 7.56 5.73
N PHE A 19 13.14 7.87 6.30
CA PHE A 19 11.98 6.96 6.32
C PHE A 19 11.10 7.03 5.06
N VAL A 20 11.53 7.78 4.04
CA VAL A 20 10.75 8.01 2.82
C VAL A 20 10.77 6.77 1.92
N ASP A 21 9.59 6.11 1.84
CA ASP A 21 9.12 5.24 0.74
C ASP A 21 9.85 3.93 0.45
N CYS A 22 10.28 3.18 1.47
CA CYS A 22 10.54 1.75 1.25
C CYS A 22 9.23 0.97 1.44
N THR A 23 8.66 0.44 0.35
CA THR A 23 7.56 -0.53 0.45
C THR A 23 8.03 -1.70 1.31
N SER A 24 7.17 -2.18 2.20
CA SER A 24 7.47 -3.30 3.10
C SER A 24 7.94 -4.53 2.33
N GLN A 25 8.71 -5.37 3.03
CA GLN A 25 9.14 -6.65 2.48
C GLN A 25 7.92 -7.50 2.10
N GLU A 26 6.87 -7.43 2.91
CA GLU A 26 5.61 -8.13 2.74
C GLU A 26 4.93 -7.72 1.44
N TYR A 27 4.78 -6.42 1.21
CA TYR A 27 4.13 -5.93 -0.02
C TYR A 27 4.98 -6.22 -1.26
N THR A 28 6.31 -6.15 -1.14
CA THR A 28 7.23 -6.51 -2.22
C THR A 28 7.09 -7.98 -2.61
N SER A 29 7.03 -8.88 -1.63
CA SER A 29 6.78 -10.32 -1.84
C SER A 29 5.40 -10.57 -2.44
N ALA A 30 4.35 -9.89 -1.97
CA ALA A 30 3.02 -9.99 -2.53
C ALA A 30 3.00 -9.66 -4.04
N LYS A 31 3.61 -8.54 -4.45
CA LYS A 31 3.72 -8.15 -5.87
C LYS A 31 4.44 -9.22 -6.70
N LEU A 32 5.51 -9.81 -6.17
CA LEU A 32 6.23 -10.89 -6.84
C LEU A 32 5.34 -12.13 -7.03
N TYR A 33 4.61 -12.53 -6.00
CA TYR A 33 3.69 -13.68 -6.09
C TYR A 33 2.51 -13.42 -7.05
N ILE A 34 1.99 -12.19 -7.11
CA ILE A 34 1.01 -11.78 -8.12
C ILE A 34 1.58 -11.96 -9.54
N GLN A 35 2.82 -11.50 -9.78
CA GLN A 35 3.49 -11.64 -11.09
C GLN A 35 3.70 -13.11 -11.48
N GLN A 36 4.01 -13.96 -10.49
CA GLN A 36 4.18 -15.40 -10.68
C GLN A 36 2.86 -16.18 -10.69
N GLN A 37 1.73 -15.51 -10.45
CA GLN A 37 0.40 -16.12 -10.34
C GLN A 37 0.29 -17.15 -9.19
N GLU A 38 1.11 -17.00 -8.15
CA GLU A 38 1.04 -17.80 -6.92
C GLU A 38 0.04 -17.17 -5.95
N TRP A 39 -1.25 -17.37 -6.20
CA TRP A 39 -2.33 -16.59 -5.58
C TRP A 39 -2.48 -16.80 -4.07
N GLU A 40 -2.26 -18.02 -3.58
CA GLU A 40 -2.35 -18.32 -2.14
C GLU A 40 -1.26 -17.57 -1.37
N LYS A 41 -0.04 -17.53 -1.91
CA LYS A 41 1.06 -16.77 -1.30
C LYS A 41 0.86 -15.26 -1.47
N ALA A 42 0.33 -14.83 -2.61
CA ALA A 42 -0.03 -13.43 -2.82
C ALA A 42 -1.03 -12.97 -1.75
N GLU A 43 -2.08 -13.74 -1.48
CA GLU A 43 -3.05 -13.44 -0.41
C GLU A 43 -2.38 -13.40 0.96
N GLU A 44 -1.60 -14.41 1.32
CA GLU A 44 -0.90 -14.47 2.60
C GLU A 44 -0.05 -13.20 2.83
N PHE A 45 0.74 -12.81 1.83
CA PHE A 45 1.63 -11.67 1.94
C PHE A 45 0.91 -10.33 1.84
N LEU A 46 -0.20 -10.23 1.09
CA LEU A 46 -1.04 -9.04 1.12
C LEU A 46 -1.67 -8.82 2.49
N ILE A 47 -2.12 -9.88 3.16
CA ILE A 47 -2.67 -9.78 4.52
C ILE A 47 -1.58 -9.28 5.49
N LYS A 48 -0.36 -9.81 5.43
CA LYS A 48 0.75 -9.31 6.26
C LYS A 48 1.12 -7.86 5.92
N ALA A 49 1.08 -7.51 4.65
CA ALA A 49 1.39 -6.16 4.18
C ALA A 49 0.38 -5.12 4.71
N VAL A 50 -0.89 -5.50 4.92
CA VAL A 50 -1.89 -4.63 5.55
C VAL A 50 -1.47 -4.21 6.96
N ASP A 51 -0.80 -5.08 7.70
CA ASP A 51 -0.30 -4.78 9.05
C ASP A 51 1.03 -3.99 9.01
N ALA A 52 1.88 -4.27 8.01
CA ALA A 52 3.17 -3.59 7.84
C ALA A 52 3.02 -2.15 7.32
N GLU A 53 2.04 -1.90 6.46
CA GLU A 53 1.77 -0.60 5.83
C GLU A 53 0.27 -0.24 5.93
N PRO A 54 -0.24 0.04 7.14
CA PRO A 54 -1.66 0.31 7.35
C PRO A 54 -2.17 1.57 6.63
N GLU A 55 -1.27 2.49 6.29
CA GLU A 55 -1.57 3.74 5.57
C GLU A 55 -1.33 3.64 4.05
N ASN A 56 -1.02 2.46 3.52
CA ASN A 56 -0.89 2.26 2.08
C ASN A 56 -2.21 1.75 1.47
N PRO A 57 -2.95 2.58 0.70
CA PRO A 57 -4.23 2.19 0.11
C PRO A 57 -4.09 1.19 -1.05
N GLU A 58 -2.87 1.02 -1.60
CA GLU A 58 -2.64 0.11 -2.71
C GLU A 58 -2.79 -1.35 -2.27
N ILE A 59 -2.36 -1.70 -1.06
CA ILE A 59 -2.41 -3.07 -0.54
C ILE A 59 -3.85 -3.61 -0.44
N PRO A 60 -4.80 -2.93 0.24
CA PRO A 60 -6.18 -3.39 0.26
C PRO A 60 -6.79 -3.40 -1.15
N TYR A 61 -6.41 -2.49 -2.04
CA TYR A 61 -6.84 -2.56 -3.44
C TYR A 61 -6.34 -3.83 -4.15
N GLN A 62 -5.05 -4.17 -4.03
CA GLN A 62 -4.47 -5.37 -4.63
C GLN A 62 -5.14 -6.64 -4.09
N LEU A 63 -5.42 -6.69 -2.78
CA LEU A 63 -6.17 -7.78 -2.15
C LEU A 63 -7.60 -7.87 -2.68
N GLY A 64 -8.30 -6.74 -2.78
CA GLY A 64 -9.64 -6.67 -3.34
C GLY A 64 -9.68 -7.16 -4.80
N TYR A 65 -8.86 -6.59 -5.67
CA TYR A 65 -8.87 -6.88 -7.10
C TYR A 65 -8.37 -8.29 -7.42
N HIS A 66 -7.13 -8.62 -7.04
CA HIS A 66 -6.52 -9.89 -7.45
C HIS A 66 -7.11 -11.06 -6.68
N ILE A 67 -7.25 -10.97 -5.37
CA ILE A 67 -7.64 -12.12 -4.55
C ILE A 67 -9.17 -12.26 -4.51
N TYR A 68 -9.87 -11.24 -4.02
CA TYR A 68 -11.31 -11.35 -3.82
C TYR A 68 -12.09 -11.29 -5.14
N GLY A 69 -11.76 -10.36 -6.04
CA GLY A 69 -12.44 -10.21 -7.33
C GLY A 69 -12.08 -11.29 -8.36
N VAL A 70 -10.79 -11.39 -8.72
CA VAL A 70 -10.36 -12.27 -9.82
C VAL A 70 -10.33 -13.74 -9.40
N GLN A 71 -9.66 -14.08 -8.30
CA GLN A 71 -9.47 -15.50 -7.91
C GLN A 71 -10.69 -16.09 -7.22
N LYS A 72 -11.28 -15.38 -6.25
CA LYS A 72 -12.37 -15.92 -5.41
C LYS A 72 -13.77 -15.57 -5.90
N LYS A 73 -13.91 -14.54 -6.74
CA LYS A 73 -15.21 -13.98 -7.16
C LYS A 73 -16.10 -13.59 -5.96
N ASP A 74 -15.46 -13.20 -4.86
CA ASP A 74 -16.07 -12.69 -3.64
C ASP A 74 -16.19 -11.16 -3.78
N TRP A 75 -17.25 -10.74 -4.47
CA TRP A 75 -17.49 -9.33 -4.76
C TRP A 75 -17.76 -8.50 -3.50
N GLU A 76 -18.29 -9.13 -2.45
CA GLU A 76 -18.55 -8.47 -1.17
C GLU A 76 -17.23 -8.08 -0.51
N LYS A 77 -16.29 -9.03 -0.37
CA LYS A 77 -14.97 -8.73 0.18
C LYS A 77 -14.14 -7.81 -0.71
N MET A 78 -14.28 -7.93 -2.03
CA MET A 78 -13.66 -6.99 -2.96
C MET A 78 -14.10 -5.55 -2.67
N ASN A 79 -15.41 -5.31 -2.52
CA ASN A 79 -15.93 -3.97 -2.21
C ASN A 79 -15.44 -3.49 -0.84
N GLN A 80 -15.47 -4.34 0.20
CA GLN A 80 -14.94 -3.99 1.52
C GLN A 80 -13.46 -3.59 1.46
N SER A 81 -12.66 -4.29 0.65
CA SER A 81 -11.26 -3.96 0.41
C SER A 81 -11.09 -2.62 -0.31
N PHE A 82 -11.94 -2.30 -1.29
CA PHE A 82 -11.92 -1.01 -1.96
C PHE A 82 -12.38 0.15 -1.05
N ASP A 83 -13.40 -0.06 -0.24
CA ASP A 83 -13.86 0.93 0.75
C ASP A 83 -12.74 1.24 1.76
N ARG A 84 -11.97 0.22 2.17
CA ARG A 84 -10.79 0.42 3.01
C ARG A 84 -9.71 1.24 2.30
N ALA A 85 -9.42 0.95 1.04
CA ALA A 85 -8.45 1.71 0.24
C ALA A 85 -8.85 3.19 0.13
N LEU A 86 -10.14 3.45 -0.15
CA LEU A 86 -10.70 4.80 -0.25
C LEU A 86 -10.77 5.52 1.10
N THR A 87 -10.89 4.80 2.22
CA THR A 87 -10.83 5.40 3.56
C THR A 87 -9.43 5.92 3.88
N ILE A 88 -8.38 5.22 3.42
CA ILE A 88 -6.98 5.60 3.64
C ILE A 88 -6.62 6.81 2.76
N ASP A 89 -6.91 6.75 1.47
CA ASP A 89 -6.72 7.87 0.56
C ASP A 89 -7.90 7.99 -0.44
N PRO A 90 -8.87 8.87 -0.13
CA PRO A 90 -10.04 9.07 -0.99
C PRO A 90 -9.72 9.67 -2.35
N ASN A 91 -8.55 10.32 -2.49
CA ASN A 91 -8.16 11.05 -3.68
C ASN A 91 -7.12 10.30 -4.50
N LYS A 92 -6.57 9.18 -4.00
CA LYS A 92 -5.67 8.34 -4.76
C LYS A 92 -6.42 7.82 -5.97
N LYS A 93 -5.92 8.19 -7.15
CA LYS A 93 -6.39 7.61 -8.40
C LYS A 93 -5.83 6.20 -8.51
N ILE A 94 -6.47 5.25 -7.81
CA ILE A 94 -6.07 3.84 -7.78
C ILE A 94 -6.38 3.17 -9.12
N LEU A 95 -7.44 3.62 -9.79
CA LEU A 95 -7.82 3.19 -11.12
C LEU A 95 -7.72 4.36 -12.09
N GLY A 96 -7.19 4.10 -13.28
CA GLY A 96 -7.38 4.95 -14.46
C GLY A 96 -8.84 5.02 -14.93
N GLN A 97 -9.83 4.85 -14.05
CA GLN A 97 -11.22 5.06 -14.38
C GLN A 97 -11.47 6.56 -14.31
N GLU A 98 -11.58 7.16 -15.51
CA GLU A 98 -12.23 8.44 -15.67
C GLU A 98 -13.54 8.43 -14.90
N LYS A 99 -13.79 9.49 -14.13
CA LYS A 99 -15.10 9.71 -13.51
C LYS A 99 -16.13 9.66 -14.64
N THR A 100 -16.84 8.55 -14.80
CA THR A 100 -18.03 8.53 -15.63
C THR A 100 -19.07 9.37 -14.90
N VAL A 101 -19.37 10.52 -15.51
CA VAL A 101 -20.39 11.49 -15.13
C VAL A 101 -21.76 10.83 -15.12
#